data_AF-A0A0P9JLS3-F1
#
_entry.id   AF-A0A0P9JLS3-F1
#
_cell.length_a   1.000
_cell.length_b   1.000
_cell.length_c   1.000
_cell.angle_alpha   90.00
_cell.angle_beta   90.00
_cell.angle_gamma   90.00
#
_symmetry.space_group_name_H-M   'P 1'
#
loop_
_entity.id
_entity.type
_entity.pdbx_description
1 polymer ?
#
loop_
_entity_poly.entity_id
_entity_poly.type
_entity_poly.pdbx_seq_one_letter_code
_entity_poly.pdbx_strand_id
1 'polypeptide(L)' 'MTSIEPGLIGLFLYAAMLIIILASAYVAHNYTHIFESHLPNCKLITDNKSTYGDAGMPGKMVRCGMMYLFLIFPGLGKK' A
#
# COMPACT_ATOMS: atom_id res chain seq x y z
N MET A 1 -31.37 -15.56 -16.52
CA MET A 1 -30.13 -15.51 -15.72
C MET A 1 -28.99 -15.36 -16.71
N THR A 2 -28.23 -14.27 -16.66
CA THR A 2 -27.17 -14.00 -17.64
C THR A 2 -26.11 -15.10 -17.55
N SER A 3 -25.94 -15.89 -18.61
CA SER A 3 -24.89 -16.91 -18.74
C SER A 3 -23.54 -16.21 -18.93
N ILE A 4 -23.03 -15.56 -17.88
CA ILE A 4 -21.67 -15.05 -17.87
C ILE A 4 -20.78 -16.22 -17.48
N GLU A 5 -19.89 -16.62 -18.38
CA GLU A 5 -18.91 -17.66 -18.10
C GLU A 5 -18.06 -17.25 -16.89
N PRO A 6 -17.95 -18.10 -15.85
CA PRO A 6 -17.15 -17.81 -14.66
C PRO A 6 -15.69 -17.44 -14.99
N GLY A 7 -15.15 -17.99 -16.09
CA GLY A 7 -13.82 -17.67 -16.58
C GLY A 7 -13.66 -16.20 -16.99
N LEU A 8 -14.69 -15.58 -17.59
CA LEU A 8 -14.64 -14.18 -17.99
C LEU A 8 -14.64 -13.26 -16.76
N ILE A 9 -15.43 -13.60 -15.74
CA ILE A 9 -15.44 -12.88 -14.45
C ILE A 9 -14.07 -12.98 -13.78
N GLY A 10 -13.49 -14.18 -13.76
CA GLY A 10 -12.15 -14.43 -13.22
C GLY A 10 -11.08 -13.59 -13.92
N LEU A 11 -11.14 -13.48 -15.25
CA LEU A 11 -10.23 -12.66 -16.03
C LEU A 11 -10.33 -11.17 -15.65
N PHE A 12 -11.54 -10.62 -15.55
CA PHE A 12 -11.74 -9.23 -15.15
C PHE A 12 -11.23 -8.95 -13.75
N LEU A 13 -11.48 -9.85 -12.80
CA LEU A 13 -10.98 -9.69 -11.42
C LEU A 13 -9.45 -9.73 -11.38
N TYR A 14 -8.82 -10.63 -12.12
CA TYR A 14 -7.36 -10.73 -12.17
C TYR A 14 -6.74 -9.50 -12.83
N ALA A 15 -7.31 -9.03 -13.94
CA ALA A 15 -6.88 -7.80 -14.61
C ALA A 15 -7.00 -6.58 -13.68
N ALA A 16 -8.13 -6.44 -12.98
CA ALA A 16 -8.33 -5.37 -12.01
C ALA A 16 -7.31 -5.44 -10.87
N MET A 17 -7.02 -6.65 -10.37
CA MET A 17 -6.01 -6.85 -9.33
C MET A 17 -4.61 -6.39 -9.78
N LEU A 18 -4.20 -6.74 -11.00
CA LEU A 18 -2.92 -6.29 -11.56
C LEU A 18 -2.85 -4.77 -11.69
N ILE A 19 -3.94 -4.14 -12.16
CA ILE A 19 -4.01 -2.67 -12.26
C ILE A 19 -3.84 -2.03 -10.88
N ILE A 20 -4.50 -2.56 -9.84
CA ILE A 20 -4.40 -2.05 -8.47
C ILE A 20 -2.97 -2.21 -7.94
N ILE A 21 -2.32 -3.35 -8.21
CA ILE A 21 -0.93 -3.59 -7.79
C ILE A 21 0.02 -2.59 -8.46
N LEU A 22 -0.12 -2.36 -9.77
CA LEU A 22 0.72 -1.40 -10.49
C LEU A 22 0.47 0.04 -10.03
N ALA A 23 -0.80 0.42 -9.83
CA ALA A 23 -1.15 1.74 -9.33
C ALA A 23 -0.61 1.97 -7.91
N SER A 24 -0.73 0.99 -7.02
CA SER A 24 -0.19 1.08 -5.66
C SER A 24 1.34 1.10 -5.64
N ALA A 25 2.01 0.36 -6.53
CA ALA A 25 3.46 0.45 -6.70
C ALA A 25 3.89 1.83 -7.19
N TYR A 26 3.17 2.42 -8.15
CA TYR A 26 3.43 3.78 -8.63
C TYR A 26 3.25 4.81 -7.52
N VAL A 27 2.14 4.75 -6.78
CA VAL A 27 1.87 5.65 -5.66
C VAL A 27 2.92 5.48 -4.56
N ALA A 28 3.25 4.24 -4.19
CA ALA A 28 4.27 3.96 -3.19
C ALA A 28 5.65 4.47 -3.64
N HIS A 29 5.99 4.36 -4.92
CA HIS A 29 7.25 4.88 -5.43
C HIS A 29 7.32 6.41 -5.34
N ASN A 30 6.25 7.10 -5.73
CA ASN A 30 6.23 8.55 -5.88
C ASN A 30 5.92 9.31 -4.57
N TYR A 31 5.04 8.79 -3.73
CA TYR A 31 4.51 9.52 -2.57
C TYR A 31 5.04 9.06 -1.22
N THR A 32 5.58 7.84 -1.07
CA THR A 32 6.08 7.34 0.23
C THR A 32 7.12 8.28 0.84
N HIS A 33 8.05 8.78 0.03
CA HIS A 33 9.07 9.72 0.50
C HIS A 33 8.47 11.05 1.00
N ILE A 34 7.41 11.52 0.32
CA ILE A 34 6.71 12.76 0.70
C ILE A 34 6.01 12.55 2.04
N PHE A 35 5.28 11.46 2.22
CA PHE A 35 4.61 11.20 3.50
C PHE A 35 5.62 11.07 4.65
N GLU A 36 6.75 10.40 4.41
CA GLU A 36 7.80 10.26 5.41
C GLU A 36 8.45 11.59 5.79
N SER A 37 8.62 12.49 4.83
CA SER A 37 9.18 13.82 5.11
C SER A 37 8.24 14.71 5.93
N HIS A 38 6.92 14.49 5.86
CA HIS A 38 5.94 15.24 6.65
C HIS A 38 5.77 14.71 8.07
N LEU A 39 6.19 13.47 8.33
CA LEU A 39 6.01 12.79 9.61
C LEU A 39 7.34 12.24 10.21
N PRO A 40 8.42 13.04 10.24
CA PRO A 40 9.76 12.54 10.61
C PRO A 40 9.89 12.14 12.08
N ASN A 41 9.02 12.66 12.96
CA ASN A 41 9.03 12.37 14.40
C ASN A 41 8.06 11.25 14.80
N CYS A 42 7.32 10.67 13.85
CA CYS A 42 6.39 9.60 14.17
C CYS A 42 7.15 8.28 14.30
N LYS A 43 7.21 7.73 15.52
CA LYS A 43 7.91 6.48 15.81
C LYS A 43 7.47 5.33 14.89
N LEU A 44 6.17 5.19 14.64
CA LEU A 44 5.64 4.16 13.74
C LEU A 44 6.23 4.26 12.33
N ILE A 45 6.43 5.47 11.84
CA ILE A 45 6.93 5.72 10.48
C ILE A 45 8.43 5.48 10.42
N THR A 46 9.17 5.93 11.43
CA THR A 46 10.62 5.70 11.54
C THR A 46 10.94 4.21 11.71
N ASP A 47 10.20 3.49 12.55
CA ASP A 47 10.36 2.04 12.77
C ASP A 47 10.02 1.26 11.48
N ASN A 48 8.93 1.63 10.80
CA ASN A 48 8.52 1.02 9.53
C ASN A 48 9.57 1.29 8.43
N LYS A 49 10.14 2.50 8.39
CA LYS A 49 11.23 2.85 7.49
C LYS A 49 12.49 2.03 7.76
N SER A 50 12.86 1.84 9.02
CA SER A 50 14.00 1.01 9.42
C SER A 50 13.79 -0.48 9.11
N THR A 51 12.55 -0.98 9.23
CA THR A 51 12.24 -2.40 9.04
C THR A 51 12.19 -2.80 7.57
N TYR A 52 11.62 -1.95 6.72
CA TYR A 52 11.40 -2.27 5.30
C TYR A 52 12.23 -1.39 4.34
N GLY A 53 13.22 -0.65 4.85
CA GLY A 53 14.09 0.22 4.05
C GLY A 53 14.89 -0.52 2.99
N ASP A 54 15.35 -1.72 3.31
CA ASP A 54 16.22 -2.52 2.43
C ASP A 54 15.42 -3.42 1.47
N ALA A 55 14.10 -3.52 1.66
CA ALA A 55 13.22 -4.39 0.87
C ALA A 55 12.82 -3.80 -0.50
N GLY A 56 13.45 -2.71 -0.94
CA GLY A 56 13.23 -2.11 -2.26
C GLY A 56 11.79 -1.67 -2.51
N MET A 57 11.27 -1.92 -3.72
CA MET A 57 9.90 -1.51 -4.12
C MET A 57 8.79 -2.21 -3.29
N PRO A 58 8.84 -3.52 -3.02
CA PRO A 58 7.90 -4.17 -2.10
C PRO A 58 7.90 -3.52 -0.71
N GLY A 59 9.09 -3.18 -0.18
CA GLY A 59 9.22 -2.48 1.09
C GLY A 59 8.54 -1.11 1.09
N LYS A 60 8.69 -0.35 0.00
CA LYS A 60 7.98 0.93 -0.18
C LYS A 60 6.45 0.74 -0.19
N MET A 61 5.93 -0.29 -0.84
CA MET A 61 4.49 -0.57 -0.87
C MET A 61 3.94 -0.87 0.53
N VAL A 62 4.63 -1.70 1.30
CA VAL A 62 4.24 -2.02 2.68
C VAL A 62 4.27 -0.76 3.55
N ARG A 63 5.34 0.02 3.45
CA ARG A 63 5.48 1.28 4.21
C ARG A 63 4.34 2.25 3.91
N CYS A 64 4.07 2.48 2.63
CA CYS A 64 2.99 3.33 2.16
C CYS A 64 1.63 2.83 2.67
N GLY A 65 1.34 1.53 2.49
CA GLY A 65 0.08 0.92 2.90
C GLY A 65 -0.16 1.00 4.40
N MET A 66 0.84 0.70 5.22
CA MET A 66 0.73 0.84 6.68
C MET A 66 0.46 2.28 7.09
N MET A 67 1.11 3.25 6.44
CA MET A 67 0.88 4.68 6.69
C MET A 67 -0.58 5.08 6.40
N TYR A 68 -1.12 4.63 5.26
CA TYR A 68 -2.53 4.83 4.93
C TYR A 68 -3.45 4.21 5.98
N LEU A 69 -3.19 2.98 6.42
CA LEU A 69 -3.98 2.32 7.45
C LEU A 69 -3.96 3.08 8.78
N PHE A 70 -2.81 3.61 9.19
CA PHE A 70 -2.72 4.45 10.40
C PHE A 70 -3.47 5.77 10.27
N LEU A 71 -3.46 6.39 9.09
CA LEU A 71 -4.21 7.62 8.85
C LEU A 71 -5.73 7.40 8.83
N ILE A 72 -6.19 6.29 8.26
CA ILE A 72 -7.61 5.92 8.22
C ILE A 72 -8.09 5.46 9.60
N PHE A 73 -7.27 4.68 10.29
CA PHE A 73 -7.57 4.11 11.61
C PHE A 73 -6.57 4.60 12.66
N PRO A 74 -6.69 5.86 13.12
CA PRO A 74 -5.76 6.45 14.08
C PRO A 74 -5.73 5.71 15.43
N GLY A 75 -6.74 4.89 15.73
CA GLY A 75 -6.79 4.03 16.91
C GLY A 75 -5.75 2.92 16.93
N LEU A 76 -5.20 2.51 15.78
CA LEU A 76 -4.17 1.46 15.69
C LEU A 76 -2.83 1.88 16.32
N GLY A 77 -2.60 3.19 16.49
CA GLY A 77 -1.40 3.72 17.13
C GLY A 77 -1.53 3.94 18.64
N LYS A 78 -2.72 3.72 19.22
CA LYS A 78 -2.93 3.84 20.67
C LYS A 78 -2.45 2.56 21.36
N LYS A 79 -1.38 2.67 22.13
CA LYS A 79 -1.02 1.68 23.14
C LYS A 79 -1.97 1.73 24.32
#